data_AF-W6NDY8-F1
#
_entry.id   AF-W6NDY8-F1
#
_cell.length_a   1.000
_cell.length_b   1.000
_cell.length_c   1.000
_cell.angle_alpha   90.00
_cell.angle_beta   90.00
_cell.angle_gamma   90.00
#
_symmetry.space_group_name_H-M   'P 1'
#
loop_
_entity.id
_entity.type
_entity.pdbx_description
1 polymer ?
#
loop_
_entity_poly.entity_id
_entity_poly.type
_entity_poly.pdbx_seq_one_letter_code
_entity_poly.pdbx_strand_id
1 'polypeptide(L)'
;MHSQSRGFVDLVNHILVGTSGSFPSYFSLAAAGAVTMGLGYYLTKNNNGRITPLVDPLNQTVEQEDGSRVTAYLKDGKLQSYVYEDVRTLYEGVRRGARVSNNGPMLGRRVKHADGTEPYEWFTYNEILDRSNDVSIAFRELGIPVGNDVHIGIYSKNRPE
;
A
#
# COMPACT_ATOMS: atom_id res chain seq x y z
N MET A 1 -26.63 0.38 10.77
CA MET A 1 -25.60 -0.69 10.74
C MET A 1 -24.94 -0.81 12.13
N HIS A 2 -25.65 -1.39 13.10
CA HIS A 2 -25.26 -1.37 14.53
C HIS A 2 -25.35 -2.77 15.16
N SER A 3 -24.80 -3.79 14.48
CA SER A 3 -24.97 -5.20 14.87
C SER A 3 -23.67 -6.02 14.91
N GLN A 4 -22.49 -5.43 14.72
CA GLN A 4 -21.20 -6.17 14.71
C GLN A 4 -20.43 -6.07 16.04
N SER A 5 -20.58 -4.99 16.82
CA SER A 5 -19.88 -4.82 18.10
C SER A 5 -20.41 -5.67 19.25
N ARG A 6 -21.68 -6.12 19.19
CA ARG A 6 -22.28 -6.91 20.28
C ARG A 6 -21.69 -8.33 20.35
N GLY A 7 -21.42 -8.97 19.21
CA GLY A 7 -20.88 -10.33 19.19
C GLY A 7 -19.48 -10.50 19.78
N PHE A 8 -18.62 -9.49 19.64
CA PHE A 8 -17.26 -9.51 20.19
C PHE A 8 -17.25 -9.39 21.73
N VAL A 9 -18.05 -8.48 22.26
CA VAL A 9 -18.19 -8.28 23.72
C VAL A 9 -18.89 -9.48 24.36
N ASP A 10 -19.89 -10.06 23.67
CA ASP A 10 -20.58 -11.26 24.14
C ASP A 10 -19.67 -12.50 24.12
N LEU A 11 -18.74 -12.64 23.17
CA LEU A 11 -17.77 -13.75 23.16
C LEU A 11 -16.77 -13.63 24.31
N VAL A 12 -16.25 -12.42 24.55
CA VAL A 12 -15.35 -12.13 25.68
C VAL A 12 -16.07 -12.37 27.00
N ASN A 13 -17.31 -11.88 27.15
CA ASN A 13 -18.12 -12.11 28.34
C ASN A 13 -18.53 -13.58 28.51
N HIS A 14 -18.80 -14.33 27.44
CA HIS A 14 -19.13 -15.75 27.55
C HIS A 14 -17.90 -16.57 28.02
N ILE A 15 -16.68 -16.18 27.65
CA ILE A 15 -15.44 -16.82 28.11
C ILE A 15 -15.09 -16.38 29.55
N LEU A 16 -15.35 -15.13 29.92
CA LEU A 16 -15.07 -14.59 31.26
C LEU A 16 -16.14 -14.88 32.31
N VAL A 17 -17.41 -14.96 31.91
CA VAL A 17 -18.59 -15.06 32.81
C VAL A 17 -19.29 -16.42 32.69
N GLY A 18 -19.14 -17.13 31.56
CA GLY A 18 -19.89 -18.34 31.24
C GLY A 18 -19.18 -19.65 31.57
N THR A 19 -18.89 -19.93 32.86
CA THR A 19 -18.70 -21.32 33.33
C THR A 19 -19.31 -21.53 34.71
N SER A 20 -20.64 -21.61 34.79
CA SER A 20 -21.36 -22.15 35.96
C SER A 20 -21.40 -23.69 35.98
N GLY A 21 -20.38 -24.34 35.41
CA GLY A 21 -20.22 -25.79 35.37
C GLY A 21 -18.78 -26.15 35.72
N SER A 22 -18.62 -27.07 36.67
CA SER A 22 -17.35 -27.47 37.29
C SER A 22 -16.34 -28.04 36.29
N PHE A 23 -15.55 -27.17 35.65
CA PHE A 23 -14.30 -27.53 34.99
C PHE A 23 -13.12 -27.11 35.88
N PRO A 24 -12.05 -27.91 36.01
CA PRO A 24 -10.87 -27.53 36.79
C PRO A 24 -10.31 -26.19 36.29
N SER A 25 -10.03 -25.27 37.20
CA SER A 25 -9.60 -23.88 36.93
C SER A 25 -8.38 -23.76 36.01
N TYR A 26 -7.55 -24.81 35.92
CA TYR A 26 -6.40 -24.86 35.02
C TYR A 26 -6.80 -24.95 33.53
N PHE A 27 -7.91 -25.62 33.20
CA PHE A 27 -8.38 -25.72 31.81
C PHE A 27 -8.98 -24.39 31.32
N SER A 28 -9.71 -23.67 32.17
CA SER A 28 -10.24 -22.34 31.81
C SER A 28 -9.12 -21.30 31.66
N LEU A 29 -8.10 -21.34 32.52
CA LEU A 29 -6.92 -20.48 32.40
C LEU A 29 -6.09 -20.80 31.15
N ALA A 30 -5.88 -22.10 30.85
CA ALA A 30 -5.18 -22.52 29.64
C ALA A 30 -5.94 -22.12 28.37
N ALA A 31 -7.27 -22.28 28.36
CA ALA A 31 -8.11 -21.86 27.25
C ALA A 31 -8.08 -20.33 27.05
N ALA A 32 -8.20 -19.54 28.13
CA ALA A 32 -8.11 -18.08 28.07
C ALA A 32 -6.73 -17.60 27.59
N GLY A 33 -5.65 -18.25 28.05
CA GLY A 33 -4.29 -17.99 27.59
C GLY A 33 -4.12 -18.27 26.10
N ALA A 34 -4.61 -19.42 25.61
CA ALA A 34 -4.52 -19.80 24.21
C ALA A 34 -5.30 -18.84 23.28
N VAL A 35 -6.50 -18.41 23.68
CA VAL A 35 -7.32 -17.45 22.91
C VAL A 35 -6.63 -16.08 22.85
N THR A 36 -6.10 -15.60 23.97
CA THR A 36 -5.41 -14.29 24.04
C THR A 36 -4.14 -14.28 23.18
N MET A 37 -3.33 -15.34 23.24
CA MET A 37 -2.14 -15.48 22.41
C MET A 37 -2.47 -15.61 20.92
N GLY A 38 -3.48 -16.41 20.57
CA GLY A 38 -3.92 -16.58 19.18
C GLY A 38 -4.43 -15.28 18.57
N LEU A 39 -5.21 -14.50 19.33
CA LEU A 39 -5.71 -13.20 18.90
C LEU A 39 -4.58 -12.17 18.77
N GLY A 40 -3.64 -12.10 19.74
CA GLY A 40 -2.48 -11.23 19.65
C GLY A 40 -1.60 -11.54 18.44
N TYR A 41 -1.38 -12.82 18.14
CA TYR A 41 -0.65 -13.26 16.94
C TYR A 41 -1.39 -12.89 15.64
N TYR A 42 -2.71 -13.07 15.59
CA TYR A 42 -3.50 -12.71 14.41
C TYR A 42 -3.49 -11.19 14.14
N LEU A 43 -3.61 -10.37 15.19
CA LEU A 43 -3.59 -8.91 15.07
C LEU A 43 -2.21 -8.36 14.67
N THR A 44 -1.13 -9.00 15.12
CA THR A 44 0.25 -8.63 14.74
C THR A 44 0.65 -9.12 13.36
N LYS A 45 0.02 -10.19 12.86
CA LYS A 45 0.25 -10.73 11.50
C LYS A 45 -0.57 -10.01 10.42
N ASN A 46 -1.26 -8.91 10.75
CA ASN A 46 -2.01 -8.17 9.76
C ASN A 46 -1.09 -7.68 8.64
N ASN A 47 -1.21 -8.28 7.45
CA ASN A 47 -0.37 -8.01 6.27
C ASN A 47 -0.73 -6.68 5.56
N ASN A 48 -1.64 -5.89 6.13
CA ASN A 48 -2.09 -4.63 5.55
C ASN A 48 -0.89 -3.70 5.28
N GLY A 49 -0.60 -3.48 4.00
CA GLY A 49 0.46 -2.58 3.55
C GLY A 49 1.83 -3.23 3.27
N ARG A 50 1.98 -4.54 3.42
CA ARG A 50 3.22 -5.23 2.98
C ARG A 50 3.26 -5.29 1.46
N ILE A 51 4.16 -4.52 0.86
CA ILE A 51 4.44 -4.59 -0.58
C ILE A 51 5.18 -5.90 -0.84
N THR A 52 4.58 -6.79 -1.62
CA THR A 52 5.29 -7.96 -2.14
C THR A 52 6.21 -7.51 -3.27
N PRO A 53 7.53 -7.69 -3.13
CA PRO A 53 8.46 -7.24 -4.16
C PRO A 53 8.21 -8.05 -5.44
N LEU A 54 8.26 -7.36 -6.59
CA LEU A 54 8.04 -7.99 -7.90
C LEU A 54 9.15 -9.00 -8.26
N VAL A 55 10.33 -8.81 -7.69
CA VAL A 55 11.53 -9.62 -7.87
C VAL A 55 12.22 -9.76 -6.52
N ASP A 56 12.92 -10.87 -6.30
CA ASP A 56 13.79 -11.01 -5.14
C ASP A 56 14.83 -9.88 -5.10
N PRO A 57 14.86 -9.05 -4.04
CA PRO A 57 15.83 -7.96 -3.91
C PRO A 57 17.29 -8.41 -3.98
N LEU A 58 17.59 -9.65 -3.58
CA LEU A 58 18.94 -10.21 -3.62
C LEU A 58 19.27 -10.87 -4.96
N ASN A 59 18.28 -11.07 -5.83
CA ASN A 59 18.45 -11.73 -7.12
C ASN A 59 17.64 -11.04 -8.23
N GLN A 60 18.05 -9.82 -8.57
CA GLN A 60 17.31 -8.97 -9.52
C GLN A 60 17.64 -9.23 -10.99
N THR A 61 18.66 -10.04 -11.28
CA THR A 61 19.17 -10.25 -12.65
C THR A 61 19.48 -11.71 -12.93
N VAL A 62 19.25 -12.12 -14.16
CA VAL A 62 19.57 -13.45 -14.70
C VAL A 62 20.66 -13.29 -15.76
N GLU A 63 21.67 -14.14 -15.71
CA GLU A 63 22.75 -14.18 -16.71
C GLU A 63 22.30 -15.00 -17.92
N GLN A 64 22.62 -14.50 -19.11
CA GLN A 64 22.33 -15.14 -20.39
C GLN A 64 23.53 -15.96 -20.88
N GLU A 65 23.32 -16.78 -21.91
CA GLU A 65 24.35 -17.64 -22.50
C GLU A 65 25.56 -16.86 -23.06
N ASP A 66 25.35 -15.61 -23.45
CA ASP A 66 26.38 -14.69 -23.95
C ASP A 66 27.13 -13.93 -22.83
N GLY A 67 26.80 -14.19 -21.56
CA GLY A 67 27.35 -13.50 -20.39
C GLY A 67 26.70 -12.14 -20.09
N SER A 68 25.73 -11.69 -20.90
CA SER A 68 24.93 -10.51 -20.60
C SER A 68 23.95 -10.78 -19.46
N ARG A 69 23.38 -9.73 -18.85
CA ARG A 69 22.40 -9.87 -17.75
C ARG A 69 21.10 -9.17 -18.11
N VAL A 70 19.99 -9.83 -17.79
CA VAL A 70 18.63 -9.28 -17.95
C VAL A 70 17.87 -9.30 -16.64
N THR A 71 16.78 -8.54 -16.55
CA THR A 71 15.97 -8.49 -15.31
C THR A 71 15.33 -9.86 -15.03
N ALA A 72 15.39 -10.28 -13.76
CA ALA A 72 14.72 -11.50 -13.29
C ALA A 72 13.18 -11.39 -13.32
N TYR A 73 12.63 -10.21 -13.64
CA TYR A 73 11.19 -10.01 -13.83
C TYR A 73 10.66 -10.50 -15.19
N LEU A 74 11.54 -10.87 -16.13
CA LEU A 74 11.15 -11.39 -17.43
C LEU A 74 10.51 -12.77 -17.29
N LYS A 75 9.26 -12.91 -17.75
CA LYS A 75 8.52 -14.17 -17.69
C LYS A 75 9.01 -15.19 -18.73
N ASP A 76 9.09 -14.76 -19.99
CA ASP A 76 9.34 -15.64 -21.16
C ASP A 76 10.62 -15.25 -21.92
N GLY A 77 11.58 -14.59 -21.27
CA GLY A 77 12.77 -14.02 -21.92
C GLY A 77 12.47 -12.86 -22.89
N LYS A 78 11.19 -12.46 -23.04
CA LYS A 78 10.75 -11.36 -23.89
C LYS A 78 10.56 -10.09 -23.08
N LEU A 79 11.07 -8.96 -23.63
CA LEU A 79 10.87 -7.64 -23.04
C LEU A 79 9.37 -7.34 -22.88
N GLN A 80 8.96 -7.01 -21.66
CA GLN A 80 7.60 -6.60 -21.36
C GLN A 80 7.41 -5.13 -21.72
N SER A 81 6.42 -4.85 -22.56
CA SER A 81 6.04 -3.48 -22.93
C SER A 81 5.17 -2.79 -21.89
N TYR A 82 4.46 -3.56 -21.05
CA TYR A 82 3.59 -3.05 -20.00
C TYR A 82 3.44 -4.09 -18.88
N VAL A 83 3.14 -3.62 -17.66
CA VAL A 83 2.94 -4.49 -16.49
C VAL A 83 1.49 -4.96 -16.37
N TYR A 84 0.53 -4.09 -16.72
CA TYR A 84 -0.90 -4.37 -16.65
C TYR A 84 -1.54 -4.17 -18.01
N GLU A 85 -2.52 -5.03 -18.35
CA GLU A 85 -3.22 -4.97 -19.64
C GLU A 85 -4.01 -3.67 -19.84
N ASP A 86 -4.46 -3.03 -18.76
CA ASP A 86 -5.24 -1.79 -18.78
C ASP A 86 -4.38 -0.53 -18.66
N VAL A 87 -3.05 -0.65 -18.72
CA VAL A 87 -2.11 0.47 -18.58
C VAL A 87 -1.12 0.45 -19.73
N ARG A 88 -1.05 1.57 -20.46
CA ARG A 88 -0.06 1.82 -21.51
C ARG A 88 0.75 3.08 -21.26
N THR A 89 0.26 3.98 -20.40
CA THR A 89 0.91 5.25 -20.06
C THR A 89 1.10 5.40 -18.56
N LEU A 90 2.06 6.26 -18.16
CA LEU A 90 2.23 6.63 -16.74
C LEU A 90 0.95 7.25 -16.17
N TYR A 91 0.26 8.05 -16.98
CA TYR A 91 -1.03 8.66 -16.63
C TYR A 91 -2.08 7.62 -16.23
N GLU A 92 -2.24 6.56 -17.04
CA GLU A 92 -3.15 5.45 -16.72
C GLU A 92 -2.67 4.65 -15.50
N GLY A 93 -1.36 4.50 -15.32
CA GLY A 93 -0.77 3.80 -14.17
C GLY A 93 -1.13 4.43 -12.84
N VAL A 94 -1.04 5.76 -12.73
CA VAL A 94 -1.41 6.49 -11.50
C VAL A 94 -2.91 6.37 -11.22
N ARG A 95 -3.75 6.51 -12.25
CA ARG A 95 -5.22 6.37 -12.12
C ARG A 95 -5.64 4.94 -11.80
N ARG A 96 -4.93 3.94 -12.32
CA ARG A 96 -5.09 2.55 -11.92
C ARG A 96 -4.79 2.40 -10.43
N GLY A 97 -3.71 3.00 -9.94
CA GLY A 97 -3.36 3.06 -8.51
C GLY A 97 -4.51 3.57 -7.64
N ALA A 98 -5.15 4.67 -8.05
CA ALA A 98 -6.32 5.23 -7.37
C ALA A 98 -7.48 4.23 -7.29
N ARG A 99 -7.79 3.56 -8.42
CA ARG A 99 -8.88 2.59 -8.51
C ARG A 99 -8.63 1.32 -7.70
N VAL A 100 -7.44 0.73 -7.77
CA VAL A 100 -7.13 -0.52 -7.06
C VAL A 100 -6.96 -0.32 -5.55
N SER A 101 -6.51 0.87 -5.13
CA SER A 101 -6.34 1.22 -3.73
C SER A 101 -7.60 1.83 -3.08
N ASN A 102 -8.66 2.08 -3.86
CA ASN A 102 -9.85 2.82 -3.45
C ASN A 102 -9.50 4.20 -2.84
N ASN A 103 -8.77 5.00 -3.62
CA ASN A 103 -8.23 6.30 -3.20
C ASN A 103 -7.32 6.22 -1.96
N GLY A 104 -6.44 5.22 -1.91
CA GLY A 104 -5.50 5.03 -0.80
C GLY A 104 -4.37 6.06 -0.77
N PRO A 105 -3.44 5.93 0.19
CA PRO A 105 -2.24 6.78 0.26
C PRO A 105 -1.33 6.55 -0.96
N MET A 106 -0.83 7.64 -1.54
CA MET A 106 0.03 7.66 -2.74
C MET A 106 1.40 8.25 -2.44
N LEU A 107 1.47 9.48 -1.93
CA LEU A 107 2.73 10.18 -1.65
C LEU A 107 2.85 10.48 -0.16
N GLY A 108 3.98 10.11 0.43
CA GLY A 108 4.30 10.38 1.83
C GLY A 108 5.27 11.55 1.97
N ARG A 109 5.03 12.47 2.89
CA ARG A 109 5.98 13.52 3.29
C ARG A 109 6.23 13.48 4.79
N ARG A 110 7.45 13.83 5.23
CA ARG A 110 7.73 14.04 6.65
C ARG A 110 7.36 15.47 7.04
N VAL A 111 6.55 15.61 8.07
CA VAL A 111 6.15 16.92 8.60
C VAL A 111 6.64 17.04 10.03
N LYS A 112 7.32 18.14 10.33
CA LYS A 112 7.71 18.51 11.70
C LYS A 112 6.49 19.09 12.40
N HIS A 113 6.01 18.42 13.43
CA HIS A 113 4.94 18.93 14.28
C HIS A 113 5.51 19.77 15.43
N ALA A 114 4.66 20.58 16.05
CA ALA A 114 5.05 21.46 17.16
C ALA A 114 5.52 20.69 18.41
N ASP A 115 5.16 19.41 18.53
CA ASP A 115 5.59 18.48 19.57
C ASP A 115 7.01 17.91 19.34
N GLY A 116 7.68 18.30 18.25
CA GLY A 116 9.01 17.82 17.86
C GLY A 116 9.01 16.49 17.12
N THR A 117 7.85 15.89 16.85
CA THR A 117 7.75 14.66 16.08
C THR A 117 7.82 14.91 14.57
N GLU A 118 8.27 13.89 13.82
CA GLU A 118 8.37 13.92 12.36
C GLU A 118 7.62 12.75 11.69
N PRO A 119 6.31 12.56 11.92
CA PRO A 119 5.53 11.52 11.28
C PRO A 119 5.45 11.69 9.76
N TYR A 120 5.12 10.58 9.09
CA TYR A 120 4.73 10.60 7.69
C TYR A 120 3.27 11.01 7.57
N GLU A 121 3.03 12.09 6.83
CA GLU A 121 1.71 12.45 6.32
C GLU A 121 1.58 11.94 4.89
N TRP A 122 0.41 11.40 4.55
CA TRP A 122 0.14 10.82 3.24
C TRP A 122 -0.89 11.62 2.48
N PHE A 123 -0.62 11.90 1.21
CA PHE A 123 -1.61 12.36 0.25
C PHE A 123 -2.30 11.16 -0.40
N THR A 124 -3.60 11.29 -0.61
CA THR A 124 -4.39 10.31 -1.35
C THR A 124 -4.16 10.43 -2.86
N TYR A 125 -4.48 9.38 -3.61
CA TYR A 125 -4.36 9.41 -5.07
C TYR A 125 -5.15 10.55 -5.72
N ASN A 126 -6.39 10.79 -5.30
CA ASN A 126 -7.24 11.81 -5.88
C ASN A 126 -6.70 13.22 -5.60
N GLU A 127 -6.22 13.50 -4.39
CA GLU A 127 -5.60 14.80 -4.08
C GLU A 127 -4.41 15.10 -4.99
N ILE A 128 -3.57 14.10 -5.29
CA ILE A 128 -2.43 14.27 -6.19
C ILE A 128 -2.88 14.38 -7.66
N LEU A 129 -3.87 13.60 -8.06
CA LEU A 129 -4.44 13.67 -9.42
C LEU A 129 -5.07 15.03 -9.70
N ASP A 130 -5.80 15.60 -8.74
CA ASP A 130 -6.42 16.92 -8.86
C ASP A 130 -5.34 18.02 -8.97
N ARG A 131 -4.32 18.00 -8.11
CA ARG A 131 -3.16 18.92 -8.23
C ARG A 131 -2.44 18.79 -9.56
N SER A 132 -2.22 17.56 -10.03
CA SER A 132 -1.59 17.31 -11.33
C SER A 132 -2.45 17.84 -12.48
N ASN A 133 -3.78 17.77 -12.34
CA ASN A 133 -4.71 18.31 -13.31
C ASN A 133 -4.65 19.84 -13.36
N ASP A 134 -4.55 20.52 -12.20
CA ASP A 134 -4.40 21.98 -12.14
C ASP A 134 -3.13 22.45 -12.86
N VAL A 135 -2.00 21.75 -12.68
CA VAL A 135 -0.76 22.01 -13.42
C VAL A 135 -0.95 21.81 -14.92
N SER A 136 -1.69 20.76 -15.32
CA SER A 136 -1.97 20.51 -16.74
C SER A 136 -2.80 21.62 -17.38
N ILE A 137 -3.77 22.18 -16.64
CA ILE A 137 -4.57 23.34 -17.07
C ILE A 137 -3.65 24.55 -17.25
N ALA A 138 -2.77 24.82 -16.28
CA ALA A 138 -1.80 25.92 -16.39
C ALA A 138 -0.92 25.80 -17.63
N PHE A 139 -0.44 24.60 -17.98
CA PHE A 139 0.32 24.40 -19.22
C PHE A 139 -0.49 24.72 -20.47
N ARG A 140 -1.80 24.43 -20.48
CA ARG A 140 -2.68 24.78 -21.59
C ARG A 140 -2.89 26.29 -21.70
N GLU A 141 -3.13 26.97 -20.59
CA GLU A 141 -3.29 28.42 -20.55
C GLU A 141 -2.01 29.16 -20.98
N LEU A 142 -0.83 28.60 -20.68
CA LEU A 142 0.46 29.11 -21.15
C LEU A 142 0.73 28.85 -22.64
N GLY A 143 -0.18 28.16 -23.34
CA GLY A 143 -0.05 27.86 -24.77
C GLY A 143 1.02 26.81 -25.08
N ILE A 144 1.39 25.96 -24.11
CA ILE A 144 2.39 24.92 -24.33
C ILE A 144 1.81 23.86 -25.30
N PRO A 145 2.47 23.60 -26.45
CA PRO A 145 1.99 22.62 -27.40
C PRO A 145 2.07 21.19 -26.83
N VAL A 146 1.24 20.31 -27.36
CA VAL A 146 1.28 18.88 -27.06
C VAL A 146 2.14 18.17 -28.10
N GLY A 147 3.05 17.30 -27.65
CA GLY A 147 3.89 16.52 -28.54
C GLY A 147 5.20 16.11 -27.88
N ASN A 148 5.92 15.20 -28.53
CA ASN A 148 7.24 14.74 -28.09
C ASN A 148 8.37 15.69 -28.52
N ASP A 149 8.07 16.68 -29.37
CA ASP A 149 8.95 17.78 -29.77
C ASP A 149 9.04 18.87 -28.69
N VAL A 150 8.07 18.91 -27.79
CA VAL A 150 8.00 19.88 -26.69
C VAL A 150 8.66 19.29 -25.45
N HIS A 151 9.60 20.04 -24.87
CA HIS A 151 10.39 19.59 -23.72
C HIS A 151 10.13 20.52 -22.53
N ILE A 152 9.77 19.94 -21.39
CA ILE A 152 9.54 20.67 -20.13
C ILE A 152 10.66 20.28 -19.15
N GLY A 153 11.50 21.25 -18.81
CA GLY A 153 12.53 21.08 -17.77
C GLY A 153 11.92 21.22 -16.38
N ILE A 154 12.06 20.20 -15.54
CA ILE A 154 11.58 20.22 -14.15
C ILE A 154 12.80 20.23 -13.22
N TYR A 155 12.94 21.31 -12.45
CA TYR A 155 13.90 21.37 -11.34
C TYR A 155 13.14 21.25 -10.02
N SER A 156 13.33 20.13 -9.32
CA SER A 156 12.67 19.87 -8.05
C SER A 156 13.61 19.16 -7.07
N LYS A 157 13.30 19.31 -5.78
CA LYS A 157 13.82 18.42 -4.72
C LYS A 157 12.82 17.26 -4.57
N ASN A 158 13.24 16.14 -3.98
CA ASN A 158 12.34 15.00 -3.72
C ASN A 158 11.22 15.42 -2.74
N ARG A 159 10.11 15.89 -3.30
CA ARG A 159 8.97 16.51 -2.62
C ARG A 159 7.69 16.30 -3.45
N PRO A 160 6.51 16.40 -2.81
CA PRO A 160 5.22 16.18 -3.49
C PRO A 160 4.70 17.39 -4.29
N GLU A 161 5.35 18.56 -4.20
CA GLU A 161 5.05 19.73 -5.04
C GLU A 161 5.55 19.55 -6.48
#